data_AF-A0A2G2FZH5-F1
#
_entry.id   AF-A0A2G2FZH5-F1
#
_cell.length_a   1.000
_cell.length_b   1.000
_cell.length_c   1.000
_cell.angle_alpha   90.00
_cell.angle_beta   90.00
_cell.angle_gamma   90.00
#
_symmetry.space_group_name_H-M   'P 1'
#
loop_
_entity.id
_entity.type
_entity.pdbx_description
1 polymer ?
#
loop_
_entity_poly.entity_id
_entity_poly.type
_entity_poly.pdbx_seq_one_letter_code
_entity_poly.pdbx_strand_id
1 'polypeptide(L)'
;MIKNIITALVILLIISACGGGGESSEDSSNTETPITENHTTQKVIVINGHTLPPEPDEALNNSTLAGIDSNNNGVRDDVERKIYLNHDTEIARQKLMQSAKVEQKWLEADDLIENAKEWHKLMYLRIGCSRYIYYEYNIKLYRITTEDYTFNTRDRVEKYMDYNQALSGGVYSTPNNYKAKSSCDFNITKALGAVN
;
A
#
# COMPACT_ATOMS: atom_id res chain seq x y z
N MET A 1 -56.93 9.58 16.57
CA MET A 1 -57.69 9.24 15.35
C MET A 1 -56.75 8.45 14.43
N ILE A 2 -56.68 7.12 14.60
CA ILE A 2 -57.25 6.06 13.71
C ILE A 2 -56.75 6.22 12.26
N LYS A 3 -55.62 5.58 11.92
CA LYS A 3 -55.46 4.34 11.11
C LYS A 3 -55.98 4.47 9.68
N ASN A 4 -55.13 4.18 8.69
CA ASN A 4 -55.51 3.45 7.48
C ASN A 4 -54.36 2.55 7.02
N ILE A 5 -54.68 1.27 6.96
CA ILE A 5 -53.91 0.11 6.49
C ILE A 5 -54.55 -0.28 5.15
N ILE A 6 -53.78 -0.50 4.09
CA ILE A 6 -54.20 -1.38 2.99
C ILE A 6 -53.00 -2.22 2.55
N THR A 7 -53.09 -3.50 2.86
CA THR A 7 -52.29 -4.62 2.38
C THR A 7 -52.99 -5.20 1.15
N ALA A 8 -52.25 -5.57 0.10
CA ALA A 8 -52.76 -6.48 -0.94
C ALA A 8 -51.64 -7.42 -1.41
N LEU A 9 -52.03 -8.68 -1.53
CA LEU A 9 -51.27 -9.92 -1.53
C LEU A 9 -51.64 -10.71 -2.79
N VAL A 10 -50.69 -11.18 -3.60
CA VAL A 10 -50.90 -12.20 -4.66
C VAL A 10 -49.58 -12.97 -4.84
N ILE A 11 -49.37 -14.09 -4.14
CA ILE A 11 -49.65 -15.52 -4.46
C ILE A 11 -48.70 -16.15 -5.49
N LEU A 12 -47.96 -17.15 -4.99
CA LEU A 12 -47.04 -18.10 -5.61
C LEU A 12 -47.69 -18.98 -6.70
N LEU A 13 -46.86 -19.43 -7.64
CA LEU A 13 -47.01 -20.74 -8.29
C LEU A 13 -45.76 -21.59 -8.04
N ILE A 14 -46.01 -22.77 -7.48
CA ILE A 14 -45.08 -23.82 -7.09
C ILE A 14 -45.21 -24.92 -8.16
N ILE A 15 -44.10 -25.50 -8.61
CA ILE A 15 -44.13 -26.85 -9.20
C ILE A 15 -43.08 -27.68 -8.48
N SER A 16 -43.59 -28.64 -7.72
CA SER A 16 -42.86 -29.73 -7.09
C SER A 16 -42.69 -30.88 -8.08
N ALA A 17 -41.49 -31.47 -8.11
CA ALA A 17 -41.30 -32.85 -8.54
C ALA A 17 -40.61 -33.61 -7.41
N CYS A 18 -41.19 -34.75 -7.08
CA CYS A 18 -40.94 -35.58 -5.90
C CYS A 18 -40.37 -36.94 -6.34
N GLY A 19 -39.53 -37.53 -5.49
CA GLY A 19 -39.06 -38.91 -5.51
C GLY A 19 -37.71 -38.95 -4.76
N GLY A 20 -37.60 -39.36 -3.49
CA GLY A 20 -38.18 -40.52 -2.79
C GLY A 20 -37.18 -41.68 -2.92
N GLY A 21 -36.64 -42.35 -1.91
CA GLY A 21 -36.62 -42.27 -0.44
C GLY A 21 -35.60 -43.33 0.04
N GLY A 22 -35.21 -43.33 1.32
CA GLY A 22 -34.40 -44.42 1.91
C GLY A 22 -33.54 -43.99 3.10
N GLU A 23 -33.72 -44.68 4.23
CA GLU A 23 -33.14 -44.43 5.55
C GLU A 23 -31.64 -44.76 5.70
N SER A 24 -31.04 -44.08 6.69
CA SER A 24 -29.93 -44.50 7.57
C SER A 24 -28.64 -45.06 6.97
N SER A 25 -27.53 -44.36 7.22
CA SER A 25 -26.41 -44.80 8.09
C SER A 25 -25.12 -44.04 7.75
N GLU A 26 -24.27 -43.92 8.76
CA GLU A 26 -22.89 -43.44 8.72
C GLU A 26 -22.09 -44.05 7.56
N ASP A 27 -21.30 -43.24 6.81
CA ASP A 27 -19.86 -43.49 6.62
C ASP A 27 -19.15 -42.29 5.97
N SER A 28 -17.89 -42.16 6.34
CA SER A 28 -16.87 -41.22 5.91
C SER A 28 -16.43 -41.52 4.46
N SER A 29 -16.38 -40.52 3.57
CA SER A 29 -15.57 -40.64 2.35
C SER A 29 -15.29 -39.29 1.69
N ASN A 30 -14.00 -38.96 1.63
CA ASN A 30 -13.43 -37.81 0.93
C ASN A 30 -13.81 -37.85 -0.56
N THR A 31 -14.40 -36.78 -1.07
CA THR A 31 -14.46 -36.52 -2.51
C THR A 31 -13.78 -35.19 -2.78
N GLU A 32 -12.49 -35.27 -3.11
CA GLU A 32 -11.71 -34.14 -3.62
C GLU A 32 -12.30 -33.69 -4.95
N THR A 33 -12.69 -32.42 -5.02
CA THR A 33 -12.99 -31.74 -6.27
C THR A 33 -11.65 -31.29 -6.86
N PRO A 34 -11.35 -31.50 -8.15
CA PRO A 34 -10.08 -31.04 -8.72
C PRO A 34 -10.14 -29.52 -8.85
N ILE A 35 -9.52 -28.83 -7.89
CA ILE A 35 -9.21 -27.40 -8.03
C ILE A 35 -7.97 -27.34 -8.90
N THR A 36 -8.16 -26.85 -10.13
CA THR A 36 -7.06 -26.56 -11.05
C THR A 36 -6.20 -25.45 -10.46
N GLU A 37 -5.19 -25.82 -9.66
CA GLU A 37 -4.15 -24.92 -9.21
C GLU A 37 -3.21 -24.61 -10.38
N ASN A 38 -3.43 -23.46 -11.03
CA ASN A 38 -2.37 -22.80 -11.78
C ASN A 38 -1.36 -22.20 -10.78
N HIS A 39 -0.64 -23.04 -10.07
CA HIS A 39 0.43 -22.62 -9.17
C HIS A 39 1.67 -22.30 -9.99
N THR A 40 1.69 -21.09 -10.57
CA THR A 40 2.93 -20.51 -11.09
C THR A 40 3.80 -20.25 -9.87
N THR A 41 4.78 -21.12 -9.61
CA THR A 41 5.76 -20.94 -8.53
C THR A 41 6.50 -19.62 -8.77
N GLN A 42 6.01 -18.54 -8.16
CA GLN A 42 6.67 -17.25 -8.23
C GLN A 42 8.01 -17.32 -7.48
N LYS A 43 9.05 -16.78 -8.10
CA LYS A 43 10.40 -16.74 -7.53
C LYS A 43 10.39 -15.84 -6.29
N VAL A 44 10.65 -16.43 -5.13
CA VAL A 44 10.92 -15.68 -3.90
C VAL A 44 12.27 -14.98 -4.03
N ILE A 45 12.29 -13.66 -3.83
CA ILE A 45 13.51 -12.85 -3.86
C ILE A 45 13.78 -12.33 -2.45
N VAL A 46 14.99 -12.58 -1.94
CA VAL A 46 15.42 -12.11 -0.62
C VAL A 46 16.66 -11.23 -0.81
N ILE A 47 16.63 -10.01 -0.28
CA ILE A 47 17.71 -9.03 -0.34
C ILE A 47 17.99 -8.56 1.09
N ASN A 48 19.20 -8.80 1.61
CA ASN A 48 19.60 -8.43 2.97
C ASN A 48 18.65 -8.94 4.07
N GLY A 49 18.10 -10.15 3.88
CA GLY A 49 17.13 -10.75 4.79
C GLY A 49 15.71 -10.19 4.69
N HIS A 50 15.48 -9.22 3.79
CA HIS A 50 14.15 -8.73 3.45
C HIS A 50 13.58 -9.55 2.28
N THR A 51 12.40 -10.14 2.47
CA THR A 51 11.72 -10.92 1.44
C THR A 51 10.80 -10.01 0.66
N LEU A 52 11.03 -9.87 -0.65
CA LEU A 52 10.18 -9.05 -1.50
C LEU A 52 8.84 -9.74 -1.76
N PRO A 53 7.75 -8.97 -1.86
CA PRO A 53 6.49 -9.51 -2.34
C PRO A 53 6.65 -10.06 -3.77
N PRO A 54 5.74 -10.96 -4.17
CA PRO A 54 5.44 -11.27 -5.56
C PRO A 54 5.47 -10.03 -6.46
N GLU A 55 5.88 -10.18 -7.72
CA GLU A 55 5.62 -9.12 -8.70
C GLU A 55 4.09 -9.07 -8.90
N PRO A 56 3.43 -7.93 -8.65
CA PRO A 56 1.99 -7.85 -8.81
C PRO A 56 1.62 -7.85 -10.30
N ASP A 57 0.45 -8.39 -10.64
CA ASP A 57 -0.11 -8.19 -11.97
C ASP A 57 -0.34 -6.70 -12.23
N GLU A 58 0.19 -6.19 -13.35
CA GLU A 58 0.20 -4.75 -13.62
C GLU A 58 -1.22 -4.18 -13.77
N ALA A 59 -2.13 -4.91 -14.41
CA ALA A 59 -3.49 -4.45 -14.62
C ALA A 59 -4.26 -4.36 -13.30
N LEU A 60 -4.12 -5.39 -12.43
CA LEU A 60 -4.72 -5.37 -11.10
C LEU A 60 -4.09 -4.28 -10.22
N ASN A 61 -2.76 -4.15 -10.23
CA ASN A 61 -2.06 -3.13 -9.44
C ASN A 61 -2.42 -1.71 -9.87
N ASN A 62 -2.74 -1.48 -11.15
CA ASN A 62 -3.11 -0.17 -11.67
C ASN A 62 -4.63 0.08 -11.68
N SER A 63 -5.44 -0.89 -11.27
CA SER A 63 -6.90 -0.74 -11.20
C SER A 63 -7.37 0.23 -10.10
N THR A 64 -6.51 0.55 -9.14
CA THR A 64 -6.78 1.51 -8.07
C THR A 64 -5.58 2.44 -7.83
N LEU A 65 -5.82 3.60 -7.22
CA LEU A 65 -4.75 4.52 -6.82
C LEU A 65 -3.80 3.86 -5.79
N ALA A 66 -4.38 3.14 -4.81
CA ALA A 66 -3.68 2.46 -3.73
C ALA A 66 -2.85 1.26 -4.19
N GLY A 67 -3.23 0.60 -5.29
CA GLY A 67 -2.58 -0.60 -5.81
C GLY A 67 -2.58 -1.79 -4.86
N ILE A 68 -1.63 -2.71 -5.06
CA ILE A 68 -1.49 -3.94 -4.27
C ILE A 68 -0.32 -3.77 -3.29
N ASP A 69 -0.59 -3.95 -2.00
CA ASP A 69 0.38 -4.11 -0.91
C ASP A 69 0.07 -5.44 -0.20
N SER A 70 0.71 -6.52 -0.64
CA SER A 70 0.36 -7.88 -0.19
C SER A 70 0.90 -8.20 1.20
N ASN A 71 1.91 -7.46 1.66
CA ASN A 71 2.56 -7.68 2.96
C ASN A 71 2.15 -6.62 4.01
N ASN A 72 1.23 -5.72 3.65
CA ASN A 72 0.66 -4.66 4.47
C ASN A 72 1.71 -3.78 5.15
N ASN A 73 2.83 -3.50 4.48
CA ASN A 73 3.89 -2.67 5.04
C ASN A 73 3.70 -1.17 4.76
N GLY A 74 2.64 -0.81 4.03
CA GLY A 74 2.30 0.54 3.62
C GLY A 74 2.99 1.01 2.34
N VAL A 75 3.59 0.08 1.57
CA VAL A 75 4.23 0.35 0.28
C VAL A 75 3.78 -0.71 -0.71
N ARG A 76 3.14 -0.27 -1.79
CA ARG A 76 2.79 -1.08 -2.95
C ARG A 76 3.93 -1.99 -3.38
N ASP A 77 3.58 -3.24 -3.71
CA ASP A 77 4.51 -4.30 -4.04
C ASP A 77 5.46 -3.91 -5.18
N ASP A 78 4.96 -3.26 -6.25
CA ASP A 78 5.80 -2.80 -7.38
C ASP A 78 6.80 -1.70 -6.97
N VAL A 79 6.42 -0.83 -6.03
CA VAL A 79 7.28 0.25 -5.53
C VAL A 79 8.34 -0.30 -4.59
N GLU A 80 7.96 -1.19 -3.66
CA GLU A 80 8.90 -1.88 -2.77
C GLU A 80 9.97 -2.61 -3.58
N ARG A 81 9.55 -3.36 -4.60
CA ARG A 81 10.47 -4.10 -5.47
C ARG A 81 11.43 -3.17 -6.20
N LYS A 82 10.95 -2.07 -6.80
CA LYS A 82 11.82 -1.06 -7.43
C LYS A 82 12.83 -0.48 -6.44
N ILE A 83 12.41 -0.19 -5.20
CA ILE A 83 13.31 0.33 -4.16
C ILE A 83 14.42 -0.67 -3.85
N TYR A 84 14.10 -1.93 -3.61
CA TYR A 84 15.11 -2.92 -3.23
C TYR A 84 16.02 -3.34 -4.39
N LEU A 85 15.50 -3.39 -5.61
CA LEU A 85 16.25 -3.80 -6.80
C LEU A 85 17.17 -2.70 -7.34
N ASN A 86 16.81 -1.42 -7.16
CA ASN A 86 17.57 -0.29 -7.74
C ASN A 86 18.50 0.42 -6.73
N HIS A 87 18.55 -0.04 -5.49
CA HIS A 87 19.37 0.58 -4.45
C HIS A 87 20.15 -0.46 -3.66
N ASP A 88 21.47 -0.24 -3.51
CA ASP A 88 22.38 -1.24 -2.96
C ASP A 88 22.47 -1.21 -1.43
N THR A 89 22.28 -0.03 -0.83
CA THR A 89 22.45 0.16 0.61
C THR A 89 21.13 0.08 1.36
N GLU A 90 21.14 -0.63 2.48
CA GLU A 90 19.95 -0.78 3.32
C GLU A 90 19.44 0.57 3.84
N ILE A 91 20.35 1.49 4.18
CA ILE A 91 19.98 2.84 4.61
C ILE A 91 19.21 3.63 3.51
N ALA A 92 19.58 3.47 2.25
CA ALA A 92 18.86 4.09 1.14
C ALA A 92 17.48 3.44 0.95
N ARG A 93 17.40 2.10 0.99
CA ARG A 93 16.14 1.37 0.88
C ARG A 93 15.15 1.77 1.97
N GLN A 94 15.56 1.76 3.23
CA GLN A 94 14.70 2.15 4.35
C GLN A 94 14.22 3.60 4.24
N LYS A 95 15.10 4.53 3.85
CA LYS A 95 14.71 5.92 3.61
C LYS A 95 13.68 6.06 2.49
N LEU A 96 13.83 5.28 1.42
CA LEU A 96 12.90 5.31 0.28
C LEU A 96 11.58 4.62 0.63
N MET A 97 11.59 3.52 1.38
CA MET A 97 10.38 2.90 1.93
C MET A 97 9.60 3.91 2.78
N GLN A 98 10.28 4.64 3.69
CA GLN A 98 9.64 5.72 4.46
C GLN A 98 9.02 6.81 3.56
N SER A 99 9.71 7.17 2.46
CA SER A 99 9.22 8.19 1.51
C SER A 99 7.99 7.69 0.75
N ALA A 100 8.04 6.45 0.25
CA ALA A 100 6.94 5.80 -0.46
C ALA A 100 5.68 5.68 0.39
N LYS A 101 5.80 5.30 1.68
CA LYS A 101 4.65 5.25 2.61
C LYS A 101 3.91 6.59 2.70
N VAL A 102 4.63 7.71 2.73
CA VAL A 102 4.01 9.04 2.80
C VAL A 102 3.31 9.37 1.48
N GLU A 103 3.98 9.14 0.36
CA GLU A 103 3.44 9.42 -0.97
C GLU A 103 2.22 8.55 -1.29
N GLN A 104 2.20 7.29 -0.87
CA GLN A 104 1.07 6.38 -1.10
C GLN A 104 -0.11 6.67 -0.18
N LYS A 105 0.13 7.14 1.06
CA LYS A 105 -0.93 7.70 1.90
C LYS A 105 -1.64 8.88 1.23
N TRP A 106 -0.93 9.71 0.46
CA TRP A 106 -1.58 10.75 -0.32
C TRP A 106 -2.49 10.18 -1.40
N LEU A 107 -2.05 9.14 -2.10
CA LEU A 107 -2.88 8.47 -3.12
C LEU A 107 -4.15 7.86 -2.53
N GLU A 108 -4.12 7.38 -1.30
CA GLU A 108 -5.27 6.82 -0.57
C GLU A 108 -6.19 7.87 0.06
N ALA A 109 -5.69 9.06 0.35
CA ALA A 109 -6.45 10.09 1.06
C ALA A 109 -7.52 10.74 0.15
N ASP A 110 -8.80 10.60 0.53
CA ASP A 110 -9.91 11.21 -0.18
C ASP A 110 -9.93 12.74 -0.03
N ASP A 111 -9.44 13.25 1.10
CA ASP A 111 -9.43 14.66 1.46
C ASP A 111 -8.08 15.35 1.18
N LEU A 112 -7.18 14.69 0.43
CA LEU A 112 -5.80 15.15 0.18
C LEU A 112 -5.75 16.61 -0.26
N ILE A 113 -6.63 17.00 -1.20
CA ILE A 113 -6.60 18.31 -1.84
C ILE A 113 -7.17 19.39 -0.90
N GLU A 114 -8.28 19.10 -0.23
CA GLU A 114 -8.90 20.01 0.74
C GLU A 114 -7.95 20.28 1.92
N ASN A 115 -7.25 19.24 2.38
CA ASN A 115 -6.35 19.28 3.54
C ASN A 115 -4.86 19.25 3.16
N ALA A 116 -4.50 19.75 1.96
CA ALA A 116 -3.14 19.61 1.41
C ALA A 116 -2.03 20.09 2.37
N LYS A 117 -2.27 21.19 3.10
CA LYS A 117 -1.31 21.73 4.08
C LYS A 117 -1.11 20.81 5.28
N GLU A 118 -2.14 20.11 5.73
CA GLU A 118 -2.05 19.14 6.83
C GLU A 118 -1.29 17.91 6.36
N TRP A 119 -1.67 17.37 5.21
CA TRP A 119 -0.99 16.24 4.58
C TRP A 119 0.48 16.53 4.27
N HIS A 120 0.82 17.78 3.92
CA HIS A 120 2.20 18.21 3.72
C HIS A 120 3.07 18.07 4.97
N LYS A 121 2.51 18.12 6.19
CA LYS A 121 3.31 17.95 7.42
C LYS A 121 3.98 16.58 7.50
N LEU A 122 3.45 15.56 6.82
CA LEU A 122 4.10 14.24 6.73
C LEU A 122 5.48 14.33 6.02
N MET A 123 5.69 15.30 5.14
CA MET A 123 6.99 15.56 4.52
C MET A 123 8.06 16.00 5.52
N TYR A 124 7.65 16.57 6.66
CA TYR A 124 8.60 16.98 7.69
C TYR A 124 9.35 15.80 8.27
N LEU A 125 8.70 14.64 8.40
CA LEU A 125 9.35 13.40 8.83
C LEU A 125 10.34 12.91 7.77
N ARG A 126 9.93 12.85 6.50
CA ARG A 126 10.80 12.44 5.37
C ARG A 126 12.06 13.32 5.26
N ILE A 127 11.88 14.64 5.23
CA ILE A 127 12.99 15.61 5.11
C ILE A 127 13.82 15.62 6.39
N GLY A 128 13.15 15.55 7.54
CA GLY A 128 13.75 15.50 8.87
C GLY A 128 14.72 14.34 9.04
N CYS A 129 14.27 13.13 8.68
CA CYS A 129 15.11 11.93 8.69
C CYS A 129 16.34 12.09 7.77
N SER A 130 16.14 12.56 6.54
CA SER A 130 17.23 12.77 5.58
C SER A 130 18.27 13.78 6.11
N ARG A 131 17.82 14.85 6.76
CA ARG A 131 18.69 15.86 7.39
C ARG A 131 19.43 15.30 8.60
N TYR A 132 18.75 14.55 9.47
CA TYR A 132 19.39 13.90 10.60
C TYR A 132 20.50 12.94 10.15
N ILE A 133 20.20 12.07 9.17
CA ILE A 133 21.19 11.14 8.61
C ILE A 133 22.39 11.89 8.01
N TYR A 134 22.15 12.98 7.30
CA TYR A 134 23.22 13.80 6.74
C TYR A 134 24.09 14.45 7.81
N TYR A 135 23.49 15.07 8.84
CA TYR A 135 24.27 15.78 9.85
C TYR A 135 25.04 14.85 10.79
N GLU A 136 24.46 13.72 11.18
CA GLU A 136 25.09 12.80 12.12
C GLU A 136 26.06 11.81 11.46
N TYR A 137 25.78 11.39 10.23
CA TYR A 137 26.53 10.32 9.56
C TYR A 137 27.20 10.76 8.25
N ASN A 138 26.99 12.01 7.80
CA ASN A 138 27.50 12.53 6.52
C ASN A 138 27.04 11.72 5.28
N ILE A 139 25.87 11.07 5.36
CA ILE A 139 25.30 10.28 4.25
C ILE A 139 24.24 11.11 3.52
N LYS A 140 24.42 11.28 2.21
CA LYS A 140 23.60 12.16 1.37
C LYS A 140 22.43 11.42 0.74
N LEU A 141 21.28 11.37 1.43
CA LEU A 141 20.04 10.72 0.94
C LEU A 141 18.98 11.69 0.39
N TYR A 142 19.31 12.98 0.26
CA TYR A 142 18.37 14.00 -0.19
C TYR A 142 18.12 14.01 -1.71
N ARG A 143 18.96 13.33 -2.50
CA ARG A 143 18.83 13.28 -3.98
C ARG A 143 18.01 12.09 -4.50
N ILE A 144 17.69 11.12 -3.65
CA ILE A 144 16.91 9.94 -4.03
C ILE A 144 15.42 10.19 -3.74
N THR A 145 14.57 9.95 -4.72
CA THR A 145 13.12 10.14 -4.65
C THR A 145 12.42 8.84 -5.05
N THR A 146 11.15 8.72 -4.66
CA THR A 146 10.27 7.61 -5.03
C THR A 146 9.19 8.04 -6.01
N GLU A 147 9.14 9.32 -6.39
CA GLU A 147 8.08 9.91 -7.22
C GLU A 147 7.87 9.14 -8.54
N ASP A 148 8.93 8.81 -9.27
CA ASP A 148 8.85 8.06 -10.53
C ASP A 148 8.32 6.62 -10.36
N TYR A 149 8.50 6.05 -9.17
CA TYR A 149 8.01 4.71 -8.84
C TYR A 149 6.57 4.76 -8.31
N THR A 150 6.26 5.75 -7.47
CA THR A 150 4.99 5.91 -6.77
C THR A 150 3.90 6.50 -7.65
N PHE A 151 4.22 7.49 -8.50
CA PHE A 151 3.25 8.18 -9.37
C PHE A 151 3.41 7.69 -10.82
N ASN A 152 3.32 6.37 -11.01
CA ASN A 152 3.66 5.70 -12.27
C ASN A 152 2.47 5.46 -13.23
N THR A 153 1.30 6.01 -12.93
CA THR A 153 0.12 5.95 -13.80
C THR A 153 -0.48 7.33 -13.99
N ARG A 154 -1.25 7.53 -15.06
CA ARG A 154 -1.90 8.82 -15.36
C ARG A 154 -2.69 9.34 -14.16
N ASP A 155 -3.53 8.49 -13.56
CA ASP A 155 -4.41 8.89 -12.46
C ASP A 155 -3.63 9.23 -11.18
N ARG A 156 -2.53 8.52 -10.91
CA ARG A 156 -1.63 8.82 -9.77
C ARG A 156 -0.88 10.12 -9.96
N VAL A 157 -0.40 10.39 -11.18
CA VAL A 157 0.22 11.68 -11.53
C VAL A 157 -0.78 12.81 -11.40
N GLU A 158 -2.00 12.64 -11.92
CA GLU A 158 -3.05 13.65 -11.88
C GLU A 158 -3.37 14.06 -10.42
N LYS A 159 -3.58 13.09 -9.53
CA LYS A 159 -3.78 13.36 -8.10
C LYS A 159 -2.58 14.05 -7.43
N TYR A 160 -1.36 13.66 -7.79
CA TYR A 160 -0.14 14.31 -7.27
C TYR A 160 0.01 15.76 -7.76
N MET A 161 -0.35 16.03 -9.02
CA MET A 161 -0.34 17.38 -9.59
C MET A 161 -1.39 18.27 -8.94
N ASP A 162 -2.60 17.77 -8.70
CA ASP A 162 -3.65 18.51 -7.98
C ASP A 162 -3.20 18.86 -6.55
N TYR A 163 -2.53 17.93 -5.86
CA TYR A 163 -1.94 18.18 -4.55
C TYR A 163 -0.88 19.28 -4.59
N ASN A 164 0.05 19.22 -5.55
CA ASN A 164 1.07 20.25 -5.74
C ASN A 164 0.45 21.61 -6.08
N GLN A 165 -0.61 21.63 -6.90
CA GLN A 165 -1.35 22.83 -7.25
C GLN A 165 -2.04 23.44 -6.03
N ALA A 166 -2.61 22.63 -5.14
CA ALA A 166 -3.22 23.09 -3.89
C ALA A 166 -2.19 23.72 -2.91
N LEU A 167 -0.92 23.33 -3.00
CA LEU A 167 0.18 23.92 -2.23
C LEU A 167 0.90 25.08 -2.95
N SER A 168 0.54 25.37 -4.19
CA SER A 168 1.23 26.38 -5.00
C SER A 168 1.19 27.77 -4.33
N GLY A 169 2.30 28.51 -4.47
CA GLY A 169 2.48 29.83 -3.85
C GLY A 169 2.83 29.81 -2.36
N GLY A 170 2.80 28.66 -1.69
CA GLY A 170 3.24 28.52 -0.30
C GLY A 170 4.74 28.30 -0.13
N VAL A 171 5.27 28.65 1.04
CA VAL A 171 6.64 28.30 1.47
C VAL A 171 6.55 27.42 2.71
N TYR A 172 7.01 26.17 2.58
CA TYR A 172 6.89 25.17 3.64
C TYR A 172 8.28 24.74 4.11
N SER A 173 8.67 25.22 5.29
CA SER A 173 9.95 24.87 5.90
C SER A 173 9.78 23.80 6.96
N THR A 174 10.59 22.75 6.92
CA THR A 174 10.64 21.73 7.98
C THR A 174 11.04 22.37 9.31
N PRO A 175 10.20 22.28 10.35
CA PRO A 175 10.54 22.82 11.67
C PRO A 175 11.76 22.11 12.28
N ASN A 176 12.50 22.79 13.17
CA ASN A 176 13.75 22.26 13.72
C ASN A 176 13.56 20.98 14.55
N ASN A 177 12.43 20.82 15.24
CA ASN A 177 12.15 19.62 16.02
C ASN A 177 12.01 18.34 15.17
N TYR A 178 11.77 18.47 13.86
CA TYR A 178 11.76 17.35 12.92
C TYR A 178 13.16 17.00 12.39
N LYS A 179 14.19 17.82 12.63
CA LYS A 179 15.59 17.49 12.23
C LYS A 179 16.24 16.57 13.26
N ALA A 180 15.54 15.50 13.62
CA ALA A 180 15.90 14.62 14.73
C ALA A 180 15.75 13.14 14.33
N LYS A 181 16.43 12.26 15.07
CA LYS A 181 16.37 10.80 14.89
C LYS A 181 14.94 10.26 14.84
N SER A 182 14.05 10.81 15.65
CA SER A 182 12.64 10.43 15.74
C SER A 182 11.84 10.67 14.46
N SER A 183 12.39 11.38 13.48
CA SER A 183 11.77 11.55 12.16
C SER A 183 12.01 10.38 11.22
N CYS A 184 12.92 9.46 11.55
CA CYS A 184 13.08 8.20 10.83
C CYS A 184 12.16 7.12 11.42
N ASP A 185 11.40 6.41 10.58
CA ASP A 185 10.50 5.32 11.03
C ASP A 185 11.19 3.95 11.10
N PHE A 186 12.50 3.92 10.92
CA PHE A 186 13.33 2.72 10.91
C PHE A 186 14.58 2.87 11.80
N ASN A 187 15.21 1.73 12.12
CA ASN A 187 16.43 1.72 12.92
C ASN A 187 17.66 2.04 12.06
N ILE A 188 18.13 3.29 12.15
CA ILE A 188 19.30 3.79 11.40
C ILE A 188 20.55 2.96 11.66
N THR A 189 20.86 2.64 12.92
CA THR A 189 22.08 1.90 13.27
C THR A 189 22.06 0.49 12.67
N LYS A 190 20.90 -0.17 12.69
CA LYS A 190 20.72 -1.47 12.02
C LYS A 190 20.89 -1.35 10.50
N ALA A 191 20.29 -0.32 9.88
CA ALA A 191 20.40 -0.10 8.44
C ALA A 191 21.82 0.24 7.98
N LEU A 192 22.63 0.90 8.82
CA LEU A 192 24.05 1.14 8.56
C LEU A 192 24.92 -0.11 8.74
N GLY A 193 24.55 -1.00 9.66
CA GLY A 193 25.25 -2.26 9.94
C GLY A 193 24.84 -3.43 9.05
N ALA A 194 23.80 -3.28 8.23
CA ALA A 194 23.34 -4.30 7.28
C ALA A 194 24.20 -4.38 6.00
N VAL A 195 25.39 -3.76 6.02
CA VAL A 195 26.41 -3.93 4.98
C VAL A 195 27.15 -5.24 5.29
N ASN A 196 26.68 -6.34 4.71
CA ASN A 196 27.43 -7.59 4.59
C ASN A 196 27.32 -8.09 3.15
#